data_AF-A0A9E3W1H4-F1
#
_entry.id   AF-A0A9E3W1H4-F1
#
_cell.length_a   1.000
_cell.length_b   1.000
_cell.length_c   1.000
_cell.angle_alpha   90.00
_cell.angle_beta   90.00
_cell.angle_gamma   90.00
#
_symmetry.space_group_name_H-M   'P 1'
#
loop_
_entity.id
_entity.type
_entity.pdbx_description
1 polymer ?
#
loop_
_entity_poly.entity_id
_entity_poly.type
_entity_poly.pdbx_seq_one_letter_code
_entity_poly.pdbx_strand_id
1 'polypeptide(L)'
;LLEQLSLPLPEEFLKRWLIETSEGKLNMEELDKEFESKYAKGIRWQLMEAELMKQNPELAVKEEEIRAHVKSYFFGSMGFDSQDEEMSTRMDGIIDTMLQNKEETRRISDQLSETKLTDFFLKKMPRKTETMSYEAFVAKVNEEHKENEEHKEHDHE
;
A
#
# COMPACT_ATOMS: atom_id res chain seq x y z
N LEU A 1 3.04 -14.90 1.36
CA LEU A 1 1.58 -14.74 1.57
C LEU A 1 0.80 -15.03 0.29
N LEU A 2 1.01 -14.26 -0.79
CA LEU A 2 0.34 -14.49 -2.08
C LEU A 2 0.55 -15.90 -2.65
N GLU A 3 1.75 -16.46 -2.52
CA GLU A 3 2.06 -17.82 -3.02
C GLU A 3 1.38 -18.95 -2.25
N GLN A 4 0.97 -18.70 -1.00
CA GLN A 4 0.28 -19.71 -0.18
C GLN A 4 -1.23 -19.69 -0.40
N LEU A 5 -1.76 -18.62 -1.01
CA LEU A 5 -3.18 -18.43 -1.23
C LEU A 5 -3.54 -18.80 -2.67
N SER A 6 -4.01 -20.03 -2.89
CA SER A 6 -4.57 -20.41 -4.19
C SER A 6 -5.96 -19.80 -4.34
N LEU A 7 -6.00 -18.54 -4.79
CA LEU A 7 -7.22 -17.81 -5.14
C LEU A 7 -7.47 -17.96 -6.65
N PRO A 8 -8.45 -18.75 -7.09
CA PRO A 8 -8.82 -18.82 -8.49
C PRO A 8 -9.42 -17.48 -8.91
N LEU A 9 -8.90 -16.91 -10.00
CA LEU A 9 -9.40 -15.66 -10.57
C LEU A 9 -10.18 -15.94 -11.86
N PRO A 10 -11.26 -15.20 -12.16
CA PRO A 10 -11.93 -15.28 -13.44
C PRO A 10 -11.13 -14.50 -14.51
N GLU A 11 -10.08 -15.13 -15.04
CA GLU A 11 -9.09 -14.48 -15.92
C GLU A 11 -9.72 -13.75 -17.11
N GLU A 12 -10.59 -14.42 -17.87
CA GLU A 12 -11.24 -13.85 -19.05
C GLU A 12 -12.01 -12.56 -18.74
N PHE A 13 -12.70 -12.53 -17.61
CA PHE A 13 -13.43 -11.34 -17.18
C PHE A 13 -12.45 -10.22 -16.80
N LEU A 14 -11.44 -10.53 -15.99
CA LEU A 14 -10.48 -9.55 -15.50
C LEU A 14 -9.64 -8.96 -16.63
N LYS A 15 -9.24 -9.77 -17.61
CA LYS A 15 -8.50 -9.30 -18.79
C LYS A 15 -9.31 -8.30 -19.59
N ARG A 16 -10.57 -8.62 -19.88
CA ARG A 16 -11.50 -7.70 -20.57
C ARG A 16 -11.73 -6.42 -19.77
N TRP A 17 -11.97 -6.55 -18.47
CA TRP A 17 -12.18 -5.41 -17.59
C TRP A 17 -10.95 -4.49 -17.51
N LEU A 18 -9.73 -5.05 -17.45
CA LEU A 18 -8.48 -4.28 -17.47
C LEU A 18 -8.31 -3.50 -18.77
N ILE A 19 -8.61 -4.10 -19.92
CA ILE A 19 -8.56 -3.39 -21.21
C ILE A 19 -9.56 -2.23 -21.21
N GLU A 20 -10.81 -2.48 -20.83
CA GLU A 20 -11.89 -1.49 -20.80
C GLU A 20 -11.55 -0.31 -19.86
N THR A 21 -10.88 -0.58 -18.73
CA THR A 21 -10.51 0.44 -17.74
C THR A 21 -9.16 1.10 -17.99
N SER A 22 -8.32 0.52 -18.85
CA SER A 22 -7.00 1.08 -19.18
C SER A 22 -7.02 2.30 -20.11
N GLU A 23 -8.20 2.72 -20.59
CA GLU A 23 -8.38 3.81 -21.56
C GLU A 23 -7.50 3.62 -22.83
N GLY A 24 -7.33 2.36 -23.26
CA GLY A 24 -6.55 2.00 -24.45
C GLY A 24 -5.03 1.92 -24.22
N LYS A 25 -4.57 1.97 -22.97
CA LYS A 25 -3.15 1.81 -22.61
C LYS A 25 -2.68 0.36 -22.59
N LEU A 26 -3.60 -0.60 -22.58
CA LEU A 26 -3.29 -2.03 -22.59
C LEU A 26 -3.86 -2.70 -23.83
N ASN A 27 -3.08 -3.60 -24.42
CA ASN A 27 -3.54 -4.51 -25.46
C ASN A 27 -3.66 -5.94 -24.93
N MET A 28 -4.48 -6.77 -25.59
CA MET A 28 -4.76 -8.14 -25.14
C MET A 28 -3.53 -9.04 -25.17
N GLU A 29 -2.62 -8.84 -26.13
CA GLU A 29 -1.45 -9.70 -26.31
C GLU A 29 -0.41 -9.51 -25.20
N GLU A 30 -0.14 -8.27 -24.81
CA GLU A 30 0.69 -7.92 -23.64
C GLU A 30 0.03 -8.39 -22.36
N LEU A 31 -1.28 -8.16 -22.24
CA LEU A 31 -2.03 -8.56 -21.07
C LEU A 31 -2.01 -10.08 -20.88
N ASP A 32 -2.13 -10.89 -21.93
CA ASP A 32 -2.05 -12.35 -21.83
C ASP A 32 -0.68 -12.82 -21.33
N LYS A 33 0.41 -12.13 -21.72
CA LYS A 33 1.77 -12.44 -21.26
C LYS A 33 2.00 -12.01 -19.82
N GLU A 34 1.49 -10.85 -19.44
CA GLU A 34 1.76 -10.24 -18.13
C GLU A 34 0.66 -10.50 -17.07
N PHE A 35 -0.47 -11.12 -17.45
CA PHE A 35 -1.63 -11.26 -16.58
C PHE A 35 -1.25 -11.94 -15.26
N GLU A 36 -0.64 -13.13 -15.32
CA GLU A 36 -0.30 -13.86 -14.10
C GLU A 36 0.92 -13.27 -13.36
N SER A 37 1.92 -12.74 -14.07
CA SER A 37 3.14 -12.25 -13.46
C SER A 37 2.96 -10.90 -12.75
N LYS A 38 2.10 -10.01 -13.26
CA LYS A 38 1.85 -8.66 -12.74
C LYS A 38 0.41 -8.44 -12.24
N TYR A 39 -0.58 -8.61 -13.11
CA TYR A 39 -1.95 -8.14 -12.83
C TYR A 39 -2.70 -9.00 -11.80
N ALA A 40 -2.64 -10.31 -11.97
CA ALA A 40 -3.29 -11.28 -11.09
C ALA A 40 -2.75 -11.18 -9.66
N LYS A 41 -1.44 -10.95 -9.48
CA LYS A 41 -0.84 -10.72 -8.15
C LYS A 41 -1.43 -9.49 -7.48
N GLY A 42 -1.53 -8.37 -8.21
CA GLY A 42 -2.16 -7.14 -7.71
C GLY A 42 -3.62 -7.33 -7.33
N ILE A 43 -4.39 -8.03 -8.17
CA ILE A 43 -5.82 -8.32 -7.92
C ILE A 43 -5.98 -9.24 -6.71
N ARG A 44 -5.17 -10.30 -6.59
CA ARG A 44 -5.15 -11.18 -5.40
C ARG A 44 -4.82 -10.38 -4.14
N TRP A 45 -3.87 -9.45 -4.22
CA TRP A 45 -3.52 -8.56 -3.12
C TRP A 45 -4.71 -7.70 -2.69
N GLN A 46 -5.36 -7.01 -3.63
CA GLN A 46 -6.55 -6.19 -3.37
C GLN A 46 -7.69 -7.00 -2.74
N LEU A 47 -7.91 -8.23 -3.21
CA LEU A 47 -8.94 -9.12 -2.65
C LEU A 47 -8.60 -9.55 -1.21
N MET A 48 -7.33 -9.87 -0.94
CA MET A 48 -6.88 -10.18 0.41
C MET A 48 -7.05 -8.98 1.35
N GLU A 49 -6.65 -7.79 0.91
CA GLU A 49 -6.83 -6.55 1.68
C GLU A 49 -8.31 -6.30 1.98
N ALA A 50 -9.19 -6.45 0.98
CA ALA A 50 -10.63 -6.29 1.16
C ALA A 50 -11.21 -7.30 2.17
N GLU A 51 -10.83 -8.57 2.08
CA GLU A 51 -11.29 -9.60 3.01
C GLU A 51 -10.72 -9.37 4.43
N LEU A 52 -9.47 -8.95 4.55
CA LEU A 52 -8.86 -8.60 5.83
C LEU A 52 -9.58 -7.42 6.48
N MET A 53 -9.87 -6.35 5.73
CA MET A 53 -10.62 -5.20 6.23
C MET A 53 -12.04 -5.58 6.66
N LYS A 54 -12.68 -6.51 5.93
CA LYS A 54 -14.01 -7.03 6.31
C LYS A 54 -13.99 -7.83 7.62
N GLN A 55 -12.96 -8.65 7.82
CA GLN A 55 -12.80 -9.45 9.04
C GLN A 55 -12.28 -8.64 10.23
N ASN A 56 -11.60 -7.52 9.97
CA ASN A 56 -10.98 -6.66 10.98
C ASN A 56 -11.39 -5.20 10.72
N PRO A 57 -12.64 -4.80 11.06
CA PRO A 57 -13.15 -3.45 10.82
C PRO A 57 -12.32 -2.34 11.47
N GLU A 58 -11.50 -2.65 12.48
CA GLU A 58 -10.55 -1.73 13.10
C GLU A 58 -9.41 -1.29 12.16
N LEU A 59 -9.14 -2.06 11.10
CA LEU A 59 -8.17 -1.70 10.07
C LEU A 59 -8.71 -0.61 9.13
N ALA A 60 -10.03 -0.40 9.07
CA ALA A 60 -10.60 0.70 8.31
C ALA A 60 -10.05 2.04 8.82
N VAL A 61 -9.63 2.89 7.88
CA VAL A 61 -9.18 4.23 8.20
C VAL A 61 -10.38 5.10 8.51
N LYS A 62 -10.38 5.70 9.70
CA LYS A 62 -11.43 6.62 10.13
C LYS A 62 -11.08 8.05 9.74
N GLU A 63 -12.09 8.90 9.60
CA GLU A 63 -11.89 10.31 9.26
C GLU A 63 -11.02 11.03 10.31
N GLU A 64 -11.17 10.69 11.58
CA GLU A 64 -10.38 11.25 12.66
C GLU A 64 -8.88 10.93 12.52
N GLU A 65 -8.56 9.74 11.98
CA GLU A 65 -7.17 9.33 11.73
C GLU A 65 -6.57 10.11 10.56
N ILE A 66 -7.36 10.34 9.50
CA ILE A 66 -6.97 11.18 8.37
C ILE A 66 -6.70 12.62 8.86
N ARG A 67 -7.62 13.18 9.64
CA ARG A 67 -7.48 14.52 10.23
C ARG A 67 -6.24 14.62 11.12
N ALA A 68 -6.03 13.64 11.99
CA ALA A 68 -4.86 13.59 12.86
C ALA A 68 -3.55 13.49 12.06
N HIS A 69 -3.53 12.70 10.99
CA HIS A 69 -2.37 12.58 10.11
C HIS A 69 -2.05 13.92 9.43
N VAL A 70 -3.04 14.58 8.82
CA VAL A 70 -2.88 15.90 8.21
C VAL A 70 -2.39 16.92 9.24
N LYS A 71 -3.01 16.94 10.44
CA LYS A 71 -2.63 17.84 11.52
C LYS A 71 -1.17 17.64 11.92
N SER A 72 -0.76 16.39 12.13
CA SER A 72 0.61 16.05 12.47
C SER A 72 1.59 16.39 11.34
N TYR A 73 1.22 16.17 10.08
CA TYR A 73 2.09 16.40 8.93
C TYR A 73 2.38 17.90 8.73
N PHE A 74 1.36 18.76 8.79
CA PHE A 74 1.51 20.20 8.55
C PHE A 74 1.92 20.99 9.80
N PHE A 75 1.45 20.58 10.99
CA PHE A 75 1.59 21.37 12.21
C PHE A 75 2.41 20.67 13.31
N GLY A 76 2.76 19.40 13.15
CA GLY A 76 3.50 18.63 14.17
C GLY A 76 4.88 19.22 14.50
N SER A 77 5.53 19.85 13.53
CA SER A 77 6.85 20.49 13.71
C SER A 77 6.78 21.88 14.36
N MET A 78 5.59 22.50 14.39
CA MET A 78 5.45 23.90 14.83
C MET A 78 5.45 24.05 16.36
N GLY A 79 5.53 22.95 17.12
CA GLY A 79 5.68 22.98 18.58
C GLY A 79 4.55 23.75 19.29
N PHE A 80 3.36 23.78 18.68
CA PHE A 80 2.22 24.50 19.21
C PHE A 80 1.76 23.85 20.52
N ASP A 81 1.65 24.68 21.56
CA ASP A 81 1.00 24.26 22.80
C ASP A 81 -0.50 24.12 22.52
N SER A 82 -1.02 22.91 22.74
CA SER A 82 -2.41 22.51 22.48
C SER A 82 -3.48 23.32 23.25
N GLN A 83 -3.08 24.32 24.03
CA GLN A 83 -3.95 25.15 24.87
C GLN A 83 -4.48 26.41 24.18
N ASP A 84 -4.00 26.75 22.98
CA ASP A 84 -4.58 27.85 22.18
C ASP A 84 -5.77 27.34 21.34
N GLU A 85 -6.98 27.45 21.91
CA GLU A 85 -8.23 27.03 21.26
C GLU A 85 -8.51 27.80 19.95
N GLU A 86 -8.13 29.08 19.88
CA GLU A 86 -8.33 29.89 18.68
C GLU A 86 -7.45 29.36 17.54
N MET A 87 -6.20 29.04 17.84
CA MET A 87 -5.28 28.46 16.88
C MET A 87 -5.70 27.05 16.45
N SER A 88 -6.15 26.19 17.37
CA SER A 88 -6.67 24.85 16.99
C SER A 88 -7.87 24.97 16.05
N THR A 89 -8.80 25.88 16.33
CA THR A 89 -9.98 26.10 15.48
C THR A 89 -9.57 26.54 14.07
N ARG A 90 -8.57 27.42 13.95
CA ARG A 90 -8.03 27.84 12.64
C ARG A 90 -7.36 26.68 11.89
N MET A 91 -6.60 25.83 12.58
CA MET A 91 -6.00 24.63 11.98
C MET A 91 -7.05 23.67 11.46
N ASP A 92 -8.09 23.40 12.26
CA ASP A 92 -9.14 22.46 11.89
C ASP A 92 -9.89 22.93 10.64
N GLY A 93 -10.11 24.25 10.47
CA GLY A 93 -10.67 24.83 9.24
C GLY A 93 -9.76 24.69 8.01
N ILE A 94 -8.43 24.73 8.17
CA ILE A 94 -7.48 24.46 7.08
C ILE A 94 -7.56 22.97 6.69
N ILE A 95 -7.60 22.08 7.69
CA ILE A 95 -7.75 20.64 7.48
C ILE A 95 -9.05 20.35 6.74
N ASP A 96 -10.17 20.94 7.15
CA ASP A 96 -11.46 20.78 6.46
C ASP A 96 -11.37 21.15 4.97
N THR A 97 -10.73 22.28 4.67
CA THR A 97 -10.53 22.73 3.28
C THR A 97 -9.68 21.73 2.50
N MET A 98 -8.64 21.17 3.13
CA MET A 98 -7.80 20.16 2.50
C MET A 98 -8.56 18.87 2.21
N LEU A 99 -9.38 18.42 3.18
CA LEU A 99 -10.18 17.20 3.08
C LEU A 99 -11.38 17.32 2.13
N GLN A 100 -11.75 18.53 1.71
CA GLN A 100 -12.70 18.70 0.61
C GLN A 100 -12.15 18.19 -0.73
N ASN A 101 -10.82 18.14 -0.89
CA ASN A 101 -10.22 17.49 -2.05
C ASN A 101 -10.30 15.96 -1.86
N LYS A 102 -11.25 15.35 -2.58
CA LYS A 102 -11.49 13.90 -2.53
C LYS A 102 -10.30 13.07 -2.99
N GLU A 103 -9.51 13.58 -3.94
CA GLU A 103 -8.32 12.88 -4.44
C GLU A 103 -7.23 12.82 -3.37
N GLU A 104 -6.91 13.96 -2.74
CA GLU A 104 -5.95 13.99 -1.64
C GLU A 104 -6.43 13.21 -0.42
N THR A 105 -7.72 13.31 -0.08
CA THR A 105 -8.31 12.55 1.02
C THR A 105 -8.18 11.04 0.79
N ARG A 106 -8.44 10.59 -0.44
CA ARG A 106 -8.24 9.19 -0.82
C ARG A 106 -6.76 8.81 -0.71
N ARG A 107 -5.86 9.63 -1.23
CA ARG A 107 -4.41 9.38 -1.18
C ARG A 107 -3.91 9.19 0.26
N ILE A 108 -4.35 10.05 1.18
CA ILE A 108 -3.98 9.96 2.60
C ILE A 108 -4.61 8.72 3.25
N SER A 109 -5.87 8.43 2.92
CA SER A 109 -6.53 7.20 3.40
C SER A 109 -5.78 5.94 2.96
N ASP A 110 -5.33 5.88 1.70
CA ASP A 110 -4.59 4.75 1.16
C ASP A 110 -3.24 4.57 1.90
N GLN A 111 -2.50 5.66 2.13
CA GLN A 111 -1.24 5.63 2.89
C GLN A 111 -1.41 5.14 4.34
N LEU A 112 -2.47 5.61 5.02
CA LEU A 112 -2.79 5.16 6.37
C LEU A 112 -3.20 3.69 6.40
N SER A 113 -3.94 3.24 5.38
CA SER A 113 -4.35 1.83 5.24
C SER A 113 -3.15 0.92 5.07
N GLU A 114 -2.20 1.29 4.19
CA GLU A 114 -0.96 0.56 3.96
C GLU A 114 -0.14 0.42 5.26
N THR A 115 -0.03 1.50 6.03
CA THR A 115 0.68 1.51 7.31
C THR A 115 0.01 0.55 8.31
N LYS A 116 -1.32 0.64 8.45
CA LYS A 116 -2.10 -0.24 9.33
C LYS A 116 -1.97 -1.71 8.96
N LEU A 117 -2.06 -2.02 7.67
CA LEU A 117 -1.93 -3.38 7.17
C LEU A 117 -0.53 -3.92 7.45
N THR A 118 0.51 -3.13 7.19
CA THR A 118 1.90 -3.48 7.49
C THR A 118 2.08 -3.80 8.97
N ASP A 119 1.60 -2.93 9.86
CA ASP A 119 1.66 -3.14 11.31
C ASP A 119 0.90 -4.39 11.75
N PHE A 120 -0.27 -4.63 11.15
CA PHE A 120 -1.06 -5.83 11.43
C PHE A 120 -0.30 -7.09 11.03
N PHE A 121 0.30 -7.12 9.84
CA PHE A 121 1.11 -8.24 9.39
C PHE A 121 2.33 -8.46 10.29
N LEU A 122 3.09 -7.39 10.63
CA LEU A 122 4.27 -7.48 11.51
C LEU A 122 3.95 -7.98 12.94
N LYS A 123 2.71 -7.78 13.40
CA LYS A 123 2.23 -8.29 14.70
C LYS A 123 1.79 -9.74 14.64
N LYS A 124 1.17 -10.17 13.54
CA LYS A 124 0.59 -11.51 13.37
C LYS A 124 1.56 -12.53 12.78
N MET A 125 2.57 -12.09 12.03
CA MET A 125 3.54 -12.99 11.43
C MET A 125 4.56 -13.50 12.46
N PRO A 126 4.92 -14.79 12.42
CA PRO A 126 5.97 -15.33 13.27
C PRO A 126 7.31 -14.68 12.91
N ARG A 127 8.03 -14.18 13.93
CA ARG A 127 9.35 -13.55 13.74
C ARG A 127 10.44 -14.62 13.75
N LYS A 128 11.20 -14.72 12.67
CA LYS A 128 12.43 -15.53 12.62
C LYS A 128 13.62 -14.62 12.91
N THR A 129 14.18 -14.72 14.11
CA THR A 129 15.40 -13.99 14.47
C THR A 129 16.60 -14.86 14.12
N GLU A 130 17.49 -14.35 13.26
CA GLU A 130 18.76 -15.00 12.92
C GLU A 130 19.92 -14.10 13.39
N THR A 131 20.88 -14.69 14.10
CA THR A 131 22.12 -14.01 14.46
C THR A 131 23.13 -14.20 13.33
N MET A 132 23.64 -13.11 12.77
CA MET A 132 24.65 -13.13 11.72
C MET A 132 25.72 -12.06 11.95
N SER A 133 26.90 -12.23 11.35
CA SER A 133 27.95 -11.21 11.36
C SER A 133 27.63 -10.07 10.38
N TYR A 134 28.28 -8.92 10.55
CA TYR A 134 28.14 -7.80 9.62
C TYR A 134 28.50 -8.20 8.18
N GLU A 135 29.58 -8.97 8.00
CA GLU A 135 29.99 -9.47 6.69
C GLU A 135 28.93 -10.37 6.06
N ALA A 136 28.31 -11.27 6.84
CA ALA A 136 27.24 -12.12 6.37
C ALA A 136 25.97 -11.33 6.00
N PHE A 137 25.66 -10.26 6.73
CA PHE A 137 24.56 -9.35 6.39
C PHE A 137 24.82 -8.63 5.06
N VAL A 138 26.02 -8.05 4.89
CA VAL A 138 26.40 -7.36 3.65
C VAL A 138 26.41 -8.33 2.46
N ALA A 139 26.91 -9.55 2.63
CA ALA A 139 26.87 -10.57 1.60
C ALA A 139 25.42 -10.90 1.18
N LYS A 140 24.53 -11.13 2.16
CA LYS A 140 23.13 -11.48 1.90
C LYS A 140 22.36 -10.36 1.20
N VAL A 141 22.52 -9.12 1.65
CA VAL A 141 21.89 -7.95 1.01
C VAL A 141 22.37 -7.80 -0.43
N ASN A 142 23.67 -8.00 -0.69
CA ASN A 142 24.22 -7.89 -2.04
C ASN A 142 23.81 -9.06 -2.96
N GLU A 143 23.64 -10.28 -2.43
CA GLU A 143 23.11 -11.43 -3.18
C GLU A 143 21.63 -11.20 -3.57
N GLU A 144 20.78 -10.76 -2.63
CA GLU A 144 19.38 -10.42 -2.91
C GLU A 144 19.24 -9.24 -3.89
N HIS A 145 20.19 -8.29 -3.88
CA HIS A 145 20.24 -7.22 -4.87
C HIS A 145 20.63 -7.72 -6.27
N LYS A 146 21.53 -8.69 -6.39
CA LYS A 146 21.91 -9.28 -7.68
C LYS A 146 20.79 -10.09 -8.31
N GLU A 147 20.08 -10.91 -7.54
CA GLU A 147 18.90 -11.64 -8.04
C GLU A 147 17.80 -10.69 -8.54
N ASN A 148 17.62 -9.54 -7.90
CA ASN A 148 16.66 -8.53 -8.34
C ASN A 148 17.10 -7.72 -9.57
N GLU A 149 18.40 -7.61 -9.85
CA GLU A 149 18.91 -6.99 -11.08
C GLU A 149 18.91 -7.97 -12.26
N GLU A 150 19.26 -9.24 -12.05
CA GLU A 150 19.16 -10.29 -13.08
C GLU A 150 17.71 -10.51 -13.54
N HIS A 151 16.73 -10.37 -12.64
CA HIS A 151 15.31 -10.37 -13.01
C HIS A 151 14.88 -9.14 -13.83
N LYS A 152 15.58 -8.00 -13.73
CA LYS A 152 15.30 -6.81 -14.55
C LYS A 152 15.97 -6.86 -15.92
N GLU A 153 17.13 -7.51 -16.04
CA GLU A 153 17.81 -7.67 -17.33
C GLU A 153 17.11 -8.68 -18.25
N HIS A 154 16.44 -9.69 -17.69
CA HIS A 154 15.66 -10.66 -18.47
C HIS A 154 14.30 -10.14 -18.98
N ASP A 155 13.85 -8.96 -18.53
CA ASP A 155 12.61 -8.29 -19.01
C ASP A 155 12.87 -7.35 -20.21
N HIS A 156 14.10 -7.30 -20.74
CA HIS A 156 14.50 -6.38 -21.82
C HIS A 156 15.03 -7.04 -23.12
N GLU A 157 14.84 -8.34 -23.33
CA GLU A 157 15.07 -9.00 -24.65
C GLU A 157 13.80 -9.54 -25.29
#